data_AF-A0A3C0C3Y3-F1
#
_entry.id   AF-A0A3C0C3Y3-F1
#
_cell.length_a   1.000
_cell.length_b   1.000
_cell.length_c   1.000
_cell.angle_alpha   90.00
_cell.angle_beta   90.00
_cell.angle_gamma   90.00
#
_symmetry.space_group_name_H-M   'P 1'
#
loop_
_entity.id
_entity.type
_entity.pdbx_description
1 polymer ?
#
loop_
_entity_poly.entity_id
_entity_poly.type
_entity_poly.pdbx_seq_one_letter_code
_entity_poly.pdbx_strand_id
1 'polypeptide(L)'
;VQPNKAIVGLNAFSHEAGIHQHGMLCNRATYEIMTPETVGAPASDLFLGKHSGRHAFKDRIESMGYQLSKEDIETGFTYFKELCDKKKDVSDGDIEALILDRVLSFVPERRYILKDY
;
A
#
# COMPACT_ATOMS: atom_id res chain seq x y z
N VAL A 1 -13.89 19.81 6.22
CA VAL A 1 -12.59 20.53 6.04
C VAL A 1 -11.99 20.09 4.71
N GLN A 2 -11.33 20.98 3.97
CA GLN A 2 -10.73 20.60 2.68
C GLN A 2 -9.56 19.63 2.93
N PRO A 3 -9.37 18.56 2.13
CA PRO A 3 -8.31 17.57 2.37
C PRO A 3 -6.90 18.17 2.47
N ASN A 4 -6.63 19.23 1.71
CA ASN A 4 -5.32 19.90 1.66
C ASN A 4 -5.27 21.17 2.54
N LYS A 5 -6.25 21.37 3.43
CA LYS A 5 -6.21 22.49 4.37
C LYS A 5 -4.99 22.31 5.28
N ALA A 6 -4.13 23.33 5.35
CA ALA A 6 -2.97 23.30 6.23
C ALA A 6 -3.38 22.92 7.67
N ILE A 7 -2.56 22.11 8.32
CA ILE A 7 -2.68 21.64 9.71
C ILE A 7 -3.84 20.65 9.96
N VAL A 8 -5.03 20.93 9.45
CA VAL A 8 -6.28 20.21 9.81
C VAL A 8 -6.88 19.38 8.66
N GLY A 9 -6.29 19.44 7.47
CA GLY A 9 -6.72 18.64 6.33
C GLY A 9 -6.26 17.19 6.46
N LEU A 10 -7.04 16.25 5.91
CA LEU A 10 -6.72 14.82 5.92
C LEU A 10 -5.32 14.52 5.35
N ASN A 11 -4.87 15.31 4.38
CA ASN A 11 -3.60 15.13 3.69
C ASN A 11 -2.46 15.99 4.27
N ALA A 12 -2.69 16.70 5.39
CA ALA A 12 -1.74 17.67 5.91
C ALA A 12 -0.39 17.06 6.34
N PHE A 13 -0.37 15.76 6.64
CA PHE A 13 0.81 15.00 7.08
C PHE A 13 1.04 13.74 6.23
N SER A 14 0.41 13.63 5.06
CA SER A 14 0.50 12.46 4.20
C SER A 14 1.68 12.56 3.23
N HIS A 15 2.45 11.49 3.07
CA HIS A 15 3.64 11.43 2.21
C HIS A 15 3.53 10.32 1.16
N GLU A 16 3.39 10.68 -0.11
CA GLU A 16 3.14 9.71 -1.20
C GLU A 16 4.40 9.32 -2.00
N ALA A 17 5.32 10.26 -2.24
CA ALA A 17 6.50 10.00 -3.06
C ALA A 17 7.51 9.12 -2.31
N GLY A 18 8.04 8.07 -2.96
CA GLY A 18 8.99 7.14 -2.33
C GLY A 18 10.25 7.81 -1.75
N ILE A 19 10.76 8.90 -2.37
CA ILE A 19 11.86 9.68 -1.79
C ILE A 19 11.47 10.46 -0.53
N HIS A 20 10.22 10.90 -0.45
CA HIS A 20 9.70 11.59 0.75
C HIS A 20 9.47 10.61 1.89
N GLN A 21 8.96 9.41 1.58
CA GLN A 21 8.84 8.31 2.54
C GLN A 21 10.21 7.90 3.08
N HIS A 22 11.22 7.74 2.20
CA HIS A 22 12.58 7.44 2.63
C HIS A 22 13.17 8.54 3.52
N GLY A 23 13.00 9.81 3.12
CA GLY A 23 13.46 10.94 3.95
C GLY A 23 12.77 10.98 5.31
N MET A 24 11.47 10.72 5.37
CA MET A 24 10.71 10.64 6.63
C MET A 24 11.20 9.50 7.54
N LEU A 25 11.46 8.32 6.99
CA LEU A 25 12.00 7.16 7.73
C LEU A 25 13.42 7.43 8.26
N CYS A 26 14.27 8.12 7.50
CA CYS A 26 15.63 8.49 7.93
C CYS A 26 15.62 9.63 8.96
N ASN A 27 14.87 10.69 8.70
CA ASN A 27 14.70 11.84 9.58
C ASN A 27 13.36 12.54 9.28
N ARG A 28 12.37 12.37 10.16
CA ARG A 28 11.03 12.96 10.00
C ARG A 28 11.06 14.48 9.78
N ALA A 29 11.99 15.20 10.42
CA ALA A 29 12.11 16.65 10.28
C ALA A 29 12.46 17.13 8.87
N THR A 30 12.90 16.23 7.98
CA THR A 30 13.17 16.54 6.57
C THR A 30 11.90 16.94 5.82
N TYR A 31 10.74 16.39 6.18
CA TYR A 31 9.46 16.67 5.49
C TYR A 31 8.31 17.04 6.46
N GLU A 32 8.51 16.91 7.77
CA GLU A 32 7.55 17.30 8.79
C GLU A 32 8.14 18.42 9.67
N ILE A 33 7.81 19.69 9.35
CA ILE A 33 8.22 20.85 10.16
C ILE A 33 7.57 20.86 11.56
N MET A 34 6.43 20.19 11.68
CA MET A 34 5.71 19.91 12.94
C MET A 34 5.12 18.50 12.85
N THR A 35 4.93 17.84 14.00
CA THR A 35 4.40 16.47 14.01
C THR A 35 2.86 16.47 14.11
N PRO A 36 2.16 15.45 13.59
CA PRO A 36 0.71 15.35 13.71
C PRO A 36 0.22 15.48 15.17
N GLU A 37 0.96 14.89 16.10
CA GLU A 37 0.61 14.87 17.52
C GLU A 37 0.62 16.27 18.14
N THR A 38 1.48 17.17 17.67
CA THR A 38 1.55 18.57 18.17
C THR A 38 0.27 19.36 17.90
N VAL A 39 -0.55 18.90 16.96
CA VAL A 39 -1.83 19.53 16.58
C VAL A 39 -3.02 18.62 16.86
N GLY A 40 -2.82 17.51 17.58
CA GLY A 40 -3.85 16.53 17.90
C GLY A 40 -4.34 15.71 16.69
N ALA A 41 -3.56 15.67 15.60
CA ALA A 41 -3.82 14.82 14.46
C ALA A 41 -3.28 13.39 14.71
N PRO A 42 -3.93 12.35 14.17
CA PRO A 42 -3.39 10.99 14.20
C PRO A 42 -2.03 10.93 13.49
N ALA A 43 -1.19 9.98 13.91
CA ALA A 43 0.14 9.77 13.33
C ALA A 43 0.07 9.64 11.80
N SER A 44 1.12 10.08 11.10
CA SER A 44 1.14 10.09 9.64
C SER A 44 1.02 8.66 9.08
N ASP A 45 -0.06 8.44 8.34
CA ASP A 45 -0.28 7.19 7.61
C ASP A 45 0.64 7.14 6.39
N LEU A 46 1.35 6.02 6.25
CA LEU A 46 2.12 5.73 5.05
C LEU A 46 1.15 5.29 3.95
N PHE A 47 0.78 6.21 3.07
CA PHE A 47 -0.07 5.88 1.92
C PHE A 47 0.73 5.12 0.87
N LEU A 48 0.19 3.98 0.44
CA LEU A 48 0.69 3.23 -0.70
C LEU A 48 -0.03 3.66 -1.97
N GLY A 49 0.73 4.08 -2.98
CA GLY A 49 0.22 4.49 -4.27
C GLY A 49 1.18 4.15 -5.40
N LYS A 50 0.89 4.67 -6.60
CA LYS A 50 1.69 4.41 -7.81
C LYS A 50 3.17 4.77 -7.63
N HIS A 51 3.51 5.70 -6.77
CA HIS A 51 4.89 6.12 -6.53
C HIS A 51 5.58 5.40 -5.37
N SER A 52 4.87 4.50 -4.68
CA SER A 52 5.44 3.71 -3.60
C SER A 52 6.41 2.67 -4.14
N GLY A 53 7.53 2.53 -3.43
CA GLY A 53 8.56 1.56 -3.75
C GLY A 53 8.26 0.18 -3.16
N ARG A 54 9.04 -0.81 -3.62
CA ARG A 54 8.95 -2.20 -3.15
C ARG A 54 9.11 -2.34 -1.64
N HIS A 55 10.00 -1.57 -1.02
CA HIS A 55 10.22 -1.62 0.42
C HIS A 55 8.97 -1.21 1.20
N ALA A 56 8.34 -0.08 0.83
CA ALA A 56 7.10 0.37 1.45
C ALA A 56 5.96 -0.64 1.29
N PHE A 57 5.85 -1.27 0.10
CA PHE A 57 4.88 -2.34 -0.14
C PHE A 57 5.13 -3.55 0.76
N LYS A 58 6.38 -4.02 0.84
CA LYS A 58 6.78 -5.13 1.71
C LYS A 58 6.46 -4.83 3.18
N ASP A 59 6.88 -3.67 3.68
CA ASP A 59 6.69 -3.29 5.08
C ASP A 59 5.19 -3.22 5.42
N ARG A 60 4.35 -2.78 4.47
CA ARG A 60 2.90 -2.77 4.64
C ARG A 60 2.33 -4.18 4.75
N ILE A 61 2.71 -5.09 3.86
CA ILE A 61 2.30 -6.50 3.88
C ILE A 61 2.68 -7.15 5.21
N GLU A 62 3.91 -6.93 5.67
CA GLU A 62 4.38 -7.45 6.96
C GLU A 62 3.58 -6.85 8.14
N SER A 63 3.27 -5.55 8.10
CA SER A 63 2.45 -4.89 9.13
C SER A 63 1.00 -5.39 9.17
N MET A 64 0.49 -5.90 8.06
CA MET A 64 -0.83 -6.54 7.95
C MET A 64 -0.82 -8.01 8.42
N GLY A 65 0.35 -8.56 8.77
CA GLY A 65 0.51 -9.93 9.27
C GLY A 65 0.78 -10.98 8.20
N TYR A 66 1.02 -10.59 6.95
CA TYR A 66 1.33 -11.51 5.86
C TYR A 66 2.84 -11.77 5.79
N GLN A 67 3.22 -13.04 5.83
CA GLN A 67 4.59 -13.49 5.59
C GLN A 67 4.67 -14.17 4.23
N LEU A 68 5.17 -13.43 3.24
CA LEU A 68 5.29 -13.89 1.86
C LEU A 68 6.76 -14.19 1.52
N SER A 69 6.97 -15.12 0.59
CA SER A 69 8.31 -15.36 0.03
C SER A 69 8.78 -14.14 -0.76
N LYS A 70 10.08 -14.08 -1.10
CA LYS A 70 10.58 -13.02 -1.97
C LYS A 70 9.89 -13.05 -3.33
N GLU A 71 9.70 -14.24 -3.93
CA GLU A 71 9.02 -14.36 -5.23
C GLU A 71 7.55 -13.88 -5.16
N ASP A 72 6.86 -14.16 -4.07
CA ASP A 72 5.49 -13.74 -3.83
C ASP A 72 5.37 -12.22 -3.66
N ILE A 73 6.34 -11.61 -2.96
CA ILE A 73 6.42 -10.15 -2.83
C ILE A 73 6.69 -9.50 -4.20
N GLU A 74 7.56 -10.07 -5.03
CA GLU A 74 7.81 -9.57 -6.38
C GLU A 74 6.56 -9.61 -7.26
N THR A 75 5.85 -10.75 -7.21
CA THR A 75 4.61 -10.97 -7.95
C THR A 75 3.52 -10.02 -7.46
N GLY A 76 3.30 -9.95 -6.14
CA GLY A 76 2.35 -9.04 -5.53
C GLY A 76 2.65 -7.57 -5.84
N PHE A 77 3.92 -7.16 -5.82
CA PHE A 77 4.32 -5.79 -6.14
C PHE A 77 4.00 -5.44 -7.59
N THR A 78 4.19 -6.37 -8.52
CA THR A 78 3.86 -6.17 -9.94
C THR A 78 2.36 -5.92 -10.11
N TYR A 79 1.52 -6.77 -9.52
CA TYR A 79 0.07 -6.57 -9.56
C TYR A 79 -0.38 -5.30 -8.82
N PHE A 80 0.27 -4.96 -7.71
CA PHE A 80 0.00 -3.72 -6.97
C PHE A 80 0.21 -2.49 -7.85
N LYS A 81 1.30 -2.46 -8.64
CA LYS A 81 1.56 -1.38 -9.60
C LYS A 81 0.48 -1.27 -10.67
N GLU A 82 0.04 -2.40 -11.22
CA GLU A 82 -1.07 -2.44 -12.17
C GLU A 82 -2.40 -1.97 -11.55
N LEU A 83 -2.63 -2.31 -10.28
CA LEU A 83 -3.81 -1.88 -9.54
C LEU A 83 -3.79 -0.37 -9.31
N CYS A 84 -2.66 0.22 -8.92
CA CYS A 84 -2.50 1.66 -8.77
C CYS A 84 -2.65 2.42 -10.10
N ASP A 85 -2.36 1.79 -11.23
CA ASP A 85 -2.60 2.39 -12.56
C ASP A 85 -4.09 2.45 -12.90
N LYS A 86 -4.90 1.53 -12.35
CA LYS A 86 -6.35 1.42 -12.61
C LYS A 86 -7.21 2.12 -11.56
N LYS A 87 -6.73 2.18 -10.32
CA LYS A 87 -7.45 2.73 -9.16
C LYS A 87 -6.63 3.84 -8.53
N LYS A 88 -7.26 5.01 -8.38
CA LYS A 88 -6.62 6.22 -7.86
C LYS A 88 -6.19 6.08 -6.40
N ASP A 89 -7.05 5.46 -5.57
CA ASP A 89 -6.80 5.22 -4.15
C ASP A 89 -6.83 3.70 -3.89
N VAL A 90 -5.69 3.13 -3.52
CA VAL A 90 -5.55 1.71 -3.16
C VAL A 90 -5.55 1.60 -1.63
N SER A 91 -6.54 0.88 -1.10
CA SER A 91 -6.70 0.64 0.34
C SER A 91 -6.06 -0.68 0.77
N ASP A 92 -5.90 -0.87 2.08
CA ASP A 92 -5.42 -2.15 2.62
C ASP A 92 -6.29 -3.33 2.20
N GLY A 93 -7.61 -3.14 2.11
CA GLY A 93 -8.53 -4.18 1.65
C GLY A 93 -8.28 -4.57 0.19
N ASP A 94 -7.84 -3.62 -0.64
CA ASP A 94 -7.46 -3.93 -2.03
C ASP A 94 -6.12 -4.68 -2.09
N ILE A 95 -5.16 -4.31 -1.23
CA ILE A 95 -3.86 -5.00 -1.13
C ILE A 95 -4.07 -6.43 -0.62
N GLU A 96 -4.90 -6.60 0.40
CA GLU A 96 -5.27 -7.91 0.94
C GLU A 96 -5.95 -8.77 -0.12
N ALA A 97 -6.97 -8.25 -0.81
CA ALA A 97 -7.66 -8.97 -1.88
C ALA A 97 -6.68 -9.36 -3.00
N LEU A 98 -5.75 -8.48 -3.36
CA LEU A 98 -4.72 -8.75 -4.37
C LEU A 98 -3.77 -9.86 -3.94
N ILE A 99 -3.33 -9.88 -2.68
CA ILE A 99 -2.47 -10.94 -2.15
C ILE A 99 -3.22 -12.28 -2.15
N LEU A 100 -4.47 -12.29 -1.70
CA LEU A 100 -5.28 -13.51 -1.65
C LEU A 100 -5.59 -14.08 -3.04
N ASP A 101 -5.94 -13.23 -4.02
CA ASP A 101 -6.36 -13.63 -5.37
C ASP A 101 -5.20 -13.90 -6.34
N ARG A 102 -4.03 -13.28 -6.13
CA ARG A 102 -2.93 -13.31 -7.12
C ARG A 102 -1.65 -13.93 -6.63
N VAL A 103 -1.50 -14.08 -5.32
CA VAL A 103 -0.27 -14.58 -4.70
C VAL A 103 -0.55 -15.88 -3.94
N LEU A 104 -1.55 -15.89 -3.06
CA LEU A 104 -1.89 -17.04 -2.22
C LEU A 104 -2.92 -17.98 -2.83
N SER A 105 -3.58 -17.58 -3.92
CA SER A 105 -4.61 -18.38 -4.58
C SER A 105 -4.02 -19.66 -5.18
N PHE A 106 -4.19 -20.77 -4.47
CA PHE A 106 -4.12 -22.10 -5.08
C PHE A 106 -5.37 -22.28 -5.93
N VAL A 107 -5.32 -21.98 -7.23
CA VAL A 107 -6.37 -22.39 -8.17
C VAL A 107 -5.97 -23.77 -8.70
N PRO A 108 -6.46 -24.89 -8.16
CA PRO A 108 -6.41 -26.13 -8.90
C PRO A 108 -7.21 -25.90 -10.19
N GLU A 109 -6.59 -26.10 -11.36
CA GLU A 109 -7.29 -26.12 -12.64
C GLU A 109 -8.49 -27.06 -12.52
N ARG A 110 -9.69 -26.50 -12.30
CA ARG A 110 -10.92 -27.30 -12.37
C ARG A 110 -11.23 -27.51 -13.85
N ARG A 111 -10.58 -28.52 -14.44
CA ARG A 111 -11.00 -29.08 -15.73
C ARG A 111 -12.32 -29.82 -15.50
N TYR A 112 -13.40 -29.26 -16.05
CA TYR A 112 -14.66 -29.98 -16.19
C TYR A 112 -14.65 -30.67 -17.56
N ILE A 113 -14.76 -32.00 -17.57
CA ILE A 113 -14.97 -32.77 -18.79
C ILE A 113 -16.49 -32.91 -18.96
N LEU A 114 -17.04 -32.33 -20.03
CA LEU A 114 -18.43 -32.57 -20.42
C LEU A 114 -18.54 -34.03 -20.88
N LYS A 115 -19.42 -34.80 -20.24
CA LYS A 115 -19.86 -36.08 -20.77
C LYS A 115 -21.03 -35.80 -21.72
N ASP A 116 -20.82 -36.07 -23.00
CA ASP A 116 -21.91 -36.19 -23.95
C ASP A 116 -22.80 -37.37 -23.53
N TYR A 117 -24.12 -37.14 -23.50
CA TYR A 117 -25.15 -38.15 -23.24
C TYR A 117 -25.81 -38.58 -24.55
#